data_AF-A0A956ZWJ2-F1
#
_entry.id   AF-A0A956ZWJ2-F1
#
_cell.length_a   1.000
_cell.length_b   1.000
_cell.length_c   1.000
_cell.angle_alpha   90.00
_cell.angle_beta   90.00
_cell.angle_gamma   90.00
#
_symmetry.space_group_name_H-M   'P 1'
#
loop_
_entity.id
_entity.type
_entity.pdbx_description
1 polymer ?
#
loop_
_entity_poly.entity_id
_entity_poly.type
_entity_poly.pdbx_seq_one_letter_code
_entity_poly.pdbx_strand_id
1 'polypeptide(L)'
;MAKPMLELKDLFSYALGGDLPQGFFDHLLKHRDDWDETFHDTLDALAYELMPDKAVWEVQVSEEGELLEQRLSLLDTLIED
;
A
#
# COMPACT_ATOMS: atom_id res chain seq x y z
N MET A 1 18.50 -6.54 -15.56
CA MET A 1 18.61 -5.54 -14.48
C MET A 1 17.47 -5.83 -13.53
N ALA A 2 17.76 -6.21 -12.28
CA ALA A 2 16.70 -6.36 -11.27
C ALA A 2 16.11 -4.97 -11.01
N LYS A 3 14.78 -4.82 -11.10
CA LYS A 3 14.14 -3.60 -10.59
C LYS A 3 14.42 -3.58 -9.08
N PRO A 4 14.80 -2.43 -8.49
CA PRO A 4 14.85 -2.34 -7.04
C PRO A 4 13.46 -2.71 -6.51
N MET A 5 13.40 -3.76 -5.69
CA MET A 5 12.17 -4.15 -5.02
C MET A 5 11.91 -3.06 -3.99
N LEU A 6 10.96 -2.17 -4.28
CA LEU A 6 10.57 -1.12 -3.34
C LEU A 6 9.99 -1.78 -2.09
N GLU A 7 10.51 -1.36 -0.94
CA GLU A 7 10.08 -1.83 0.37
C GLU A 7 9.05 -0.88 0.97
N LEU A 8 8.30 -1.36 1.98
CA LEU A 8 7.31 -0.55 2.70
C LEU A 8 7.94 0.75 3.24
N LYS A 9 9.17 0.69 3.75
CA LYS A 9 9.87 1.87 4.25
C LYS A 9 10.15 2.91 3.15
N ASP A 10 10.39 2.48 1.91
CA ASP A 10 10.59 3.40 0.78
C ASP A 10 9.30 4.15 0.43
N LEU A 11 8.16 3.45 0.48
CA LEU A 11 6.83 4.07 0.32
C LEU A 11 6.59 5.16 1.35
N PHE A 12 6.84 4.85 2.63
CA PHE A 12 6.69 5.84 3.71
C PHE A 12 7.66 7.01 3.53
N SER A 13 8.90 6.74 3.17
CA SER A 13 9.91 7.79 2.96
C SER A 13 9.55 8.70 1.79
N TYR A 14 8.96 8.13 0.73
CA TYR A 14 8.42 8.89 -0.39
C TYR A 14 7.23 9.75 0.04
N ALA A 15 6.24 9.16 0.72
CA ALA A 15 5.03 9.85 1.15
C ALA A 15 5.31 11.02 2.11
N LEU A 16 6.29 10.84 3.00
CA LEU A 16 6.69 11.86 3.98
C LEU A 16 7.78 12.81 3.47
N GLY A 17 8.23 12.63 2.23
CA GLY A 17 9.15 13.56 1.55
C GLY A 17 10.59 13.53 2.07
N GLY A 18 11.03 12.41 2.65
CA GLY A 18 12.39 12.28 3.18
C GLY A 18 12.70 10.90 3.78
N ASP A 19 13.99 10.66 4.01
CA ASP A 19 14.44 9.43 4.68
C ASP A 19 13.88 9.37 6.11
N LEU A 20 13.24 8.25 6.44
CA LEU A 20 12.61 8.05 7.74
C LEU A 20 13.56 7.32 8.69
N PRO A 21 13.84 7.90 9.88
CA PRO A 21 14.54 7.19 10.92
C PRO A 21 13.82 5.88 11.26
N GLN A 22 14.58 4.79 11.41
CA GLN A 22 14.00 3.46 11.64
C GLN A 22 13.03 3.44 12.82
N GLY A 23 13.39 4.07 13.95
CA GLY A 23 12.52 4.10 15.13
C GLY A 23 11.20 4.88 14.93
N PHE A 24 11.16 5.83 14.00
CA PHE A 24 9.91 6.51 13.65
C PHE A 24 9.03 5.62 12.77
N PHE A 25 9.62 4.93 11.79
CA PHE A 25 8.92 3.95 10.97
C PHE A 25 8.34 2.81 11.83
N ASP A 26 9.14 2.24 12.74
CA ASP A 26 8.69 1.20 13.67
C ASP A 26 7.55 1.69 14.57
N HIS A 27 7.62 2.95 15.01
CA HIS A 27 6.55 3.57 15.80
C HIS A 27 5.26 3.75 14.99
N LEU A 28 5.36 4.23 13.75
CA LEU A 28 4.21 4.36 12.85
C LEU A 28 3.52 3.01 12.63
N LEU A 29 4.28 1.95 12.32
CA LEU A 29 3.73 0.61 12.11
C LEU A 29 3.07 0.04 13.38
N LYS A 30 3.69 0.27 14.55
CA LYS A 30 3.14 -0.16 15.84
C LYS A 30 1.78 0.48 16.14
N HIS A 31 1.56 1.70 15.66
CA HIS A 31 0.34 2.48 15.86
C HIS A 31 -0.51 2.57 14.59
N ARG A 32 -0.48 1.53 13.74
CA ARG A 32 -1.25 1.51 12.49
C ARG A 32 -2.76 1.65 12.68
N ASP A 33 -3.28 1.10 13.77
CA ASP A 33 -4.71 1.14 14.07
C ASP A 33 -5.17 2.58 14.46
N ASP A 34 -4.22 3.47 14.73
CA ASP A 34 -4.46 4.89 15.01
C ASP A 34 -4.37 5.77 13.75
N TRP A 35 -4.09 5.19 12.57
CA TRP A 35 -4.04 5.94 11.31
C TRP A 35 -5.44 6.38 10.90
N ASP A 36 -5.54 7.62 10.43
CA ASP A 36 -6.78 8.07 9.80
C ASP A 36 -6.94 7.51 8.39
N GLU A 37 -8.19 7.45 7.93
CA GLU A 37 -8.57 6.95 6.62
C GLU A 37 -7.86 7.69 5.48
N THR A 38 -7.65 9.00 5.62
CA THR A 38 -7.00 9.80 4.57
C THR A 38 -5.54 9.40 4.40
N PHE A 39 -4.84 9.17 5.51
CA PHE A 39 -3.46 8.75 5.53
C PHE A 39 -3.30 7.33 4.96
N HIS A 40 -4.16 6.40 5.37
CA HIS A 40 -4.19 5.03 4.82
C HIS A 40 -4.45 5.04 3.31
N ASP A 41 -5.51 5.71 2.85
CA ASP A 41 -5.87 5.77 1.42
C ASP A 41 -4.76 6.42 0.57
N THR A 42 -4.12 7.45 1.10
CA THR A 42 -3.02 8.13 0.40
C THR A 42 -1.81 7.20 0.26
N LEU A 43 -1.45 6.50 1.33
CA LEU A 43 -0.36 5.53 1.29
C LEU A 43 -0.68 4.34 0.36
N ASP A 44 -1.91 3.83 0.38
CA ASP A 44 -2.36 2.76 -0.51
C ASP A 44 -2.31 3.18 -1.97
N ALA A 45 -2.79 4.39 -2.30
CA ALA A 45 -2.70 4.94 -3.65
C ALA A 45 -1.25 5.08 -4.13
N LEU A 46 -0.36 5.56 -3.25
CA LEU A 46 1.07 5.65 -3.53
C LEU A 46 1.72 4.27 -3.69
N ALA A 47 1.28 3.27 -2.93
CA ALA A 47 1.75 1.89 -3.08
C ALA A 47 1.45 1.36 -4.49
N TYR A 48 0.26 1.62 -5.02
CA TYR A 48 -0.12 1.26 -6.38
C TYR A 48 0.70 1.98 -7.46
N GLU A 49 1.01 3.27 -7.23
CA GLU A 49 1.83 4.05 -8.17
C GLU A 49 3.27 3.56 -8.22
N LEU A 50 3.85 3.27 -7.05
CA LEU A 50 5.26 2.93 -6.90
C LEU A 50 5.55 1.43 -7.12
N MET A 51 4.60 0.56 -6.78
CA MET A 51 4.72 -0.90 -6.90
C MET A 51 3.60 -1.49 -7.77
N PRO A 52 3.46 -1.06 -9.04
CA PRO A 52 2.38 -1.53 -9.92
C PRO A 52 2.51 -3.02 -10.25
N ASP A 53 3.68 -3.62 -10.07
CA ASP A 53 3.91 -5.05 -10.22
C ASP A 53 3.32 -5.89 -9.07
N LYS A 54 3.03 -5.26 -7.93
CA LYS A 54 2.36 -5.89 -6.78
C LYS A 54 0.87 -5.55 -6.71
N ALA A 55 0.38 -4.66 -7.56
CA ALA A 55 -1.02 -4.25 -7.59
C ALA A 55 -1.96 -5.45 -7.80
N VAL A 56 -2.93 -5.63 -6.89
CA VAL A 56 -3.91 -6.72 -6.95
C VAL A 56 -5.29 -6.18 -7.28
N TRP A 57 -6.01 -6.86 -8.15
CA TRP A 57 -7.41 -6.59 -8.45
C TRP A 57 -8.22 -7.86 -8.21
N GLU A 58 -9.31 -7.72 -7.48
CA GLU A 58 -10.30 -8.76 -7.38
C GLU A 58 -11.30 -8.60 -8.53
N VAL A 59 -11.48 -9.69 -9.29
CA VAL A 59 -12.41 -9.73 -10.42
C VAL A 59 -13.50 -10.73 -10.10
N GLN A 60 -14.73 -10.24 -10.04
CA GLN A 60 -15.92 -11.03 -9.76
C GLN A 60 -16.91 -10.90 -10.92
N VAL A 61 -17.76 -11.91 -11.09
CA VAL A 61 -18.90 -11.84 -12.02
C VAL A 61 -20.16 -11.76 -11.18
N SER A 62 -20.97 -10.72 -11.38
CA SER A 62 -22.22 -10.53 -10.65
C SER A 62 -23.26 -11.59 -11.03
N GLU A 63 -24.36 -11.68 -10.27
CA GLU A 63 -25.46 -12.60 -10.58
C GLU A 63 -26.12 -12.28 -11.94
N GLU A 64 -26.02 -11.03 -12.40
CA GLU A 64 -26.48 -10.53 -13.69
C GLU A 64 -25.48 -10.79 -14.84
N GLY A 65 -24.32 -11.36 -14.54
CA GLY A 65 -23.27 -11.65 -15.51
C GLY A 65 -22.39 -10.44 -15.85
N GLU A 66 -22.39 -9.40 -15.01
CA GLU A 66 -21.52 -8.23 -15.19
C GLU A 66 -20.15 -8.48 -14.56
N LEU A 67 -19.08 -7.97 -15.21
CA LEU A 67 -17.74 -8.03 -14.65
C LEU A 67 -17.56 -6.88 -13.65
N LEU A 68 -17.24 -7.22 -12.41
CA LEU A 68 -16.92 -6.27 -11.35
C LEU A 68 -15.42 -6.37 -11.04
N GLU A 69 -14.74 -5.24 -11.13
CA GLU A 69 -13.32 -5.11 -10.81
C GLU A 69 -13.17 -4.23 -9.56
N GLN A 70 -12.59 -4.79 -8.51
CA GLN A 70 -12.35 -4.09 -7.26
C GLN A 70 -10.84 -4.06 -6.97
N ARG A 71 -10.33 -2.86 -6.68
CA ARG A 71 -8.97 -2.68 -6.17
C ARG A 71 -8.92 -3.16 -4.72
N LEU A 72 -8.00 -4.08 -4.40
CA LEU A 72 -7.73 -4.48 -3.02
C LEU A 72 -6.71 -3.52 -2.39
N SER A 73 -6.66 -3.42 -1.06
CA SER A 73 -5.58 -2.63 -0.44
C SER A 73 -4.26 -3.36 -0.58
N LEU A 74 -3.33 -2.71 -1.29
CA LEU A 74 -1.96 -3.20 -1.39
C LEU A 74 -1.20 -2.91 -0.10
N LEU A 75 -1.52 -1.81 0.57
CA LEU A 75 -0.92 -1.46 1.86
C LEU A 75 -1.16 -2.55 2.92
N ASP A 76 -2.39 -3.06 3.01
CA ASP A 76 -2.73 -4.13 3.95
C ASP A 76 -1.94 -5.41 3.66
N THR A 77 -1.78 -5.76 2.37
CA THR A 77 -0.98 -6.91 1.94
C THR A 77 0.51 -6.75 2.30
N LEU A 78 1.06 -5.54 2.16
CA LEU A 78 2.47 -5.25 2.43
C LEU A 78 2.84 -5.19 3.91
N ILE A 79 1.86 -5.00 4.79
CA ILE A 79 2.07 -4.91 6.25
C ILE A 79 1.97 -6.29 6.92
N GLU A 80 1.30 -7.26 6.29
CA GLU A 80 1.11 -8.62 6.82
C GLU A 80 2.29 -9.58 6.50
N ASP A 81 3.09 -9.28 5.49
CA ASP A 81 4.31 -10.03 5.08
C ASP A 81 5.58 -9.60 5.84
#